data_AF-A0A950BPQ6-F1
#
_entry.id   AF-A0A950BPQ6-F1
#
_cell.length_a   1.000
_cell.length_b   1.000
_cell.length_c   1.000
_cell.angle_alpha   90.00
_cell.angle_beta   90.00
_cell.angle_gamma   90.00
#
_symmetry.space_group_name_H-M   'P 1'
#
loop_
_entity.id
_entity.type
_entity.pdbx_description
1 polymer ?
#
loop_
_entity_poly.entity_id
_entity_poly.type
_entity_poly.pdbx_seq_one_letter_code
_entity_poly.pdbx_strand_id
1 'polypeptide(L)'
;MPAPKLLAMLIKQGIEGDDALLRLAQVRFQEAGLGAELYPASPEELQLLLAFRPADRPCTVHLPREINLLWPEARDRVMEFAVRAAGWVEGMTVHDHAQFGERPDAAIAALREADRRLAEVRNAPWLFVEYAAGLATDGFASLFERASDLERVSACIDVSHVGIQVCRTAYERALPGVDVCSLKTSPDLPERLGGIQRAVAEARPAVVGLVQRLARLGKPLHFHLHDGHPLSTLSCYGVSDHLSFLQEIRLPFAYQGRYLLGGMFGPAGLHEIVQTALGGLPPERVSFMLEVHPQEGRTPLGVHAALLSHWNDVTNAERMNYWLDMLLLNASLLREACGLRT
;
A
#
# COMPACT_ATOMS: atom_id res chain seq x y z
N MET A 1 -14.89 -3.20 -21.12
CA MET A 1 -13.99 -4.33 -20.86
C MET A 1 -13.74 -4.37 -19.37
N PRO A 2 -13.69 -5.55 -18.72
CA PRO A 2 -13.28 -5.65 -17.32
C PRO A 2 -11.86 -5.09 -17.17
N ALA A 3 -11.63 -4.28 -16.13
CA ALA A 3 -10.35 -3.65 -15.85
C ALA A 3 -10.08 -3.71 -14.35
N PRO A 4 -8.80 -3.76 -13.92
CA PRO A 4 -8.49 -3.65 -12.51
C PRO A 4 -8.81 -2.26 -12.00
N LYS A 5 -9.11 -2.17 -10.70
CA LYS A 5 -9.34 -0.89 -10.03
C LYS A 5 -7.99 -0.27 -9.73
N LEU A 6 -7.76 0.94 -10.24
CA LEU A 6 -6.54 1.69 -9.97
C LEU A 6 -6.87 2.81 -8.99
N LEU A 7 -6.17 2.83 -7.86
CA LEU A 7 -6.37 3.78 -6.78
C LEU A 7 -5.04 4.45 -6.43
N ALA A 8 -5.12 5.58 -5.74
CA ALA A 8 -3.96 6.22 -5.13
C ALA A 8 -4.31 6.69 -3.72
N MET A 9 -3.29 6.74 -2.87
CA MET A 9 -3.40 7.24 -1.51
C MET A 9 -3.91 8.68 -1.49
N LEU A 10 -4.95 8.94 -0.70
CA LEU A 10 -5.54 10.26 -0.51
C LEU A 10 -5.46 10.65 0.97
N ILE A 11 -4.42 11.41 1.31
CA ILE A 11 -4.16 11.89 2.68
C ILE A 11 -3.65 13.34 2.68
N LYS A 12 -3.78 14.02 3.82
CA LYS A 12 -3.10 15.31 4.11
C LYS A 12 -1.85 15.15 4.96
N GLN A 13 -1.52 13.94 5.41
CA GLN A 13 -0.54 13.74 6.47
C GLN A 13 0.82 14.35 6.09
N GLY A 14 1.36 15.20 6.98
CA GLY A 14 2.63 15.89 6.75
C GLY A 14 2.57 17.15 5.89
N ILE A 15 1.39 17.54 5.37
CA ILE A 15 1.20 18.79 4.63
C ILE A 15 0.11 19.61 5.32
N GLU A 16 0.50 20.69 5.99
CA GLU A 16 -0.44 21.58 6.68
C GLU A 16 -1.34 22.32 5.67
N GLY A 17 -2.64 22.36 5.98
CA GLY A 17 -3.62 23.07 5.16
C GLY A 17 -5.05 22.66 5.45
N ASP A 18 -5.99 23.39 4.83
CA ASP A 18 -7.42 23.07 4.86
C ASP A 18 -7.81 22.00 3.83
N ASP A 19 -9.11 21.71 3.74
CA ASP A 19 -9.70 20.69 2.87
C ASP A 19 -9.48 20.92 1.37
N ALA A 20 -9.04 22.09 0.96
CA ALA A 20 -8.76 22.35 -0.44
C ALA A 20 -7.56 21.53 -0.96
N LEU A 21 -6.67 21.03 -0.09
CA LEU A 21 -5.64 20.05 -0.47
C LEU A 21 -6.25 18.68 -0.85
N LEU A 22 -7.26 18.22 -0.10
CA LEU A 22 -8.00 16.99 -0.45
C LEU A 22 -8.81 17.20 -1.73
N ARG A 23 -9.36 18.41 -1.92
CA ARG A 23 -10.06 18.76 -3.16
C ARG A 23 -9.13 18.79 -4.37
N LEU A 24 -7.90 19.26 -4.20
CA LEU A 24 -6.86 19.20 -5.24
C LEU A 24 -6.57 17.73 -5.61
N ALA A 25 -6.31 16.86 -4.62
CA ALA A 25 -6.10 15.43 -4.87
C ALA A 25 -7.28 14.78 -5.59
N GLN A 26 -8.50 15.04 -5.11
CA GLN A 26 -9.72 14.52 -5.71
C GLN A 26 -9.84 14.90 -7.19
N VAL A 27 -9.62 16.18 -7.54
CA VAL A 27 -9.68 16.65 -8.94
C VAL A 27 -8.58 15.99 -9.77
N ARG A 28 -7.35 15.95 -9.28
CA ARG A 28 -6.19 15.35 -9.96
C ARG A 28 -6.40 13.85 -10.22
N PHE A 29 -6.96 13.12 -9.25
CA PHE A 29 -7.29 11.70 -9.42
C PHE A 29 -8.45 11.49 -10.39
N GLN A 30 -9.48 12.35 -10.35
CA GLN A 30 -10.58 12.29 -11.31
C GLN A 30 -10.10 12.46 -12.76
N GLU A 31 -9.26 13.47 -13.00
CA GLU A 31 -8.65 13.76 -14.30
C GLU A 31 -7.77 12.61 -14.77
N ALA A 32 -7.01 12.00 -13.85
CA ALA A 32 -6.18 10.83 -14.11
C ALA A 32 -6.96 9.51 -14.09
N GLY A 33 -8.29 9.53 -13.97
CA GLY A 33 -9.12 8.32 -13.94
C GLY A 33 -8.80 7.33 -12.81
N LEU A 34 -8.24 7.80 -11.70
CA LEU A 34 -7.90 7.01 -10.51
C LEU A 34 -9.01 7.08 -9.47
N GLY A 35 -9.19 5.98 -8.75
CA GLY A 35 -9.87 5.94 -7.47
C GLY A 35 -8.99 6.47 -6.32
N ALA A 36 -9.50 6.35 -5.10
CA ALA A 36 -8.78 6.77 -3.90
C ALA A 36 -8.84 5.73 -2.79
N GLU A 37 -7.77 5.62 -2.02
CA GLU A 37 -7.85 5.04 -0.67
C GLU A 37 -7.79 6.15 0.38
N LEU A 38 -8.77 6.14 1.29
CA LEU A 38 -8.92 7.13 2.37
C LEU A 38 -8.33 6.59 3.68
N TYR A 39 -7.73 7.46 4.50
CA TYR A 39 -7.07 7.07 5.77
C TYR A 39 -7.70 7.78 6.98
N PRO A 40 -8.96 7.45 7.35
CA PRO A 40 -9.61 8.04 8.51
C PRO A 40 -9.04 7.50 9.83
N ALA A 41 -8.83 8.37 10.81
CA ALA A 41 -8.52 7.99 12.17
C ALA A 41 -9.77 7.49 12.93
N SER A 42 -10.98 7.88 12.53
CA SER A 42 -12.23 7.44 13.18
C SER A 42 -13.39 7.22 12.20
N PRO A 43 -14.44 6.49 12.62
CA PRO A 43 -15.65 6.34 11.83
C PRO A 43 -16.33 7.67 11.47
N GLU A 44 -16.24 8.68 12.35
CA GLU A 44 -16.75 10.04 12.10
C GLU A 44 -15.93 10.75 11.04
N GLU A 45 -14.60 10.65 11.11
CA GLU A 45 -13.71 11.22 10.10
C GLU A 45 -13.93 10.58 8.73
N LEU A 46 -14.21 9.27 8.66
CA LEU A 46 -14.57 8.62 7.40
C LEU A 46 -15.72 9.35 6.70
N GLN A 47 -16.79 9.72 7.43
CA GLN A 47 -17.94 10.41 6.83
C GLN A 47 -17.54 11.74 6.20
N LEU A 48 -16.60 12.46 6.82
CA LEU A 48 -16.05 13.70 6.26
C LEU A 48 -15.20 13.41 5.02
N LEU A 49 -14.34 12.40 5.08
CA LEU A 49 -13.43 12.05 3.97
C LEU A 49 -14.16 11.53 2.73
N LEU A 50 -15.32 10.91 2.88
CA LEU A 50 -16.14 10.44 1.76
C LEU A 50 -16.53 11.56 0.78
N ALA A 51 -16.58 12.82 1.23
CA ALA A 51 -16.83 13.97 0.35
C ALA A 51 -15.71 14.21 -0.69
N PHE A 52 -14.50 13.72 -0.42
CA PHE A 52 -13.32 13.88 -1.28
C PHE A 52 -13.04 12.66 -2.17
N ARG A 53 -13.90 11.64 -2.14
CA ARG A 53 -13.81 10.51 -3.06
C ARG A 53 -13.89 10.99 -4.53
N PRO A 54 -13.01 10.54 -5.43
CA PRO A 54 -13.16 10.80 -6.86
C PRO A 54 -14.49 10.20 -7.37
N ALA A 55 -15.30 11.01 -8.05
CA ALA A 55 -16.66 10.64 -8.44
C ALA A 55 -16.69 9.50 -9.47
N ASP A 56 -17.61 8.55 -9.30
CA ASP A 56 -17.77 7.36 -10.15
C ASP A 56 -16.51 6.47 -10.26
N ARG A 57 -15.54 6.66 -9.35
CA ARG A 57 -14.31 5.87 -9.25
C ARG A 57 -14.34 4.95 -8.03
N PRO A 58 -13.57 3.84 -8.06
CA PRO A 58 -13.43 2.95 -6.92
C PRO A 58 -12.88 3.70 -5.70
N CYS A 59 -13.29 3.29 -4.51
CA CYS A 59 -12.77 3.83 -3.27
C CYS A 59 -12.60 2.72 -2.25
N THR A 60 -11.48 2.75 -1.55
CA THR A 60 -11.19 1.89 -0.41
C THR A 60 -10.84 2.76 0.81
N VAL A 61 -10.71 2.13 1.96
CA VAL A 61 -10.40 2.82 3.21
C VAL A 61 -9.34 2.04 3.96
N HIS A 62 -8.22 2.68 4.26
CA HIS A 62 -7.23 2.14 5.17
C HIS A 62 -7.63 2.46 6.61
N LEU A 63 -7.90 1.43 7.41
CA LEU A 63 -8.28 1.63 8.80
C LEU A 63 -7.03 1.83 9.69
N PRO A 64 -7.17 2.47 10.86
CA PRO A 64 -6.06 2.74 11.78
C PRO A 64 -5.23 1.51 12.15
N ARG A 65 -3.91 1.68 12.22
CA ARG A 65 -2.94 0.59 12.35
C ARG A 65 -3.10 -0.23 13.62
N GLU A 66 -3.60 0.37 14.69
CA GLU A 66 -3.80 -0.27 15.98
C GLU A 66 -5.00 -1.24 16.02
N ILE A 67 -5.86 -1.25 14.99
CA ILE A 67 -6.99 -2.17 14.92
C ILE A 67 -6.47 -3.59 14.74
N ASN A 68 -6.54 -4.37 15.81
CA ASN A 68 -6.17 -5.77 15.84
C ASN A 68 -7.42 -6.63 16.06
N LEU A 69 -7.78 -7.42 15.04
CA LEU A 69 -9.03 -8.19 15.01
C LEU A 69 -9.15 -9.22 16.13
N LEU A 70 -8.10 -9.56 16.87
CA LEU A 70 -8.22 -10.45 18.03
C LEU A 70 -9.01 -9.82 19.18
N TRP A 71 -9.08 -8.49 19.25
CA TRP A 71 -9.82 -7.78 20.29
C TRP A 71 -11.28 -7.55 19.87
N PRO A 72 -12.27 -7.92 20.71
CA PRO A 72 -13.69 -7.69 20.41
C PRO A 72 -14.00 -6.22 20.06
N GLU A 73 -13.43 -5.28 20.81
CA GLU A 73 -13.65 -3.84 20.64
C GLU A 73 -13.13 -3.34 19.29
N ALA A 74 -12.02 -3.93 18.81
CA ALA A 74 -11.48 -3.63 17.49
C ALA A 74 -12.40 -4.14 16.38
N ARG A 75 -13.02 -5.32 16.56
CA ARG A 75 -14.03 -5.84 15.62
C ARG A 75 -15.29 -4.98 15.61
N ASP A 76 -15.72 -4.48 16.77
CA ASP A 76 -16.84 -3.53 16.85
C ASP A 76 -16.52 -2.25 16.08
N ARG A 77 -15.31 -1.71 16.24
CA ARG A 77 -14.85 -0.54 15.47
C ARG A 77 -14.82 -0.80 13.96
N VAL A 78 -14.37 -1.98 13.52
CA VAL A 78 -14.42 -2.36 12.09
C VAL A 78 -15.87 -2.37 11.58
N MET A 79 -16.81 -2.88 12.37
CA MET A 79 -18.23 -2.86 11.98
C MET A 79 -18.81 -1.45 11.94
N GLU A 80 -18.39 -0.58 12.84
CA GLU A 80 -18.76 0.84 12.81
C GLU A 80 -18.30 1.55 11.54
N PHE A 81 -17.08 1.26 11.08
CA PHE A 81 -16.61 1.70 9.77
C PHE A 81 -17.45 1.07 8.65
N ALA A 82 -17.67 -0.25 8.68
CA ALA A 82 -18.40 -0.97 7.63
C ALA A 82 -19.81 -0.40 7.40
N VAL A 83 -20.54 -0.09 8.47
CA VAL A 83 -21.90 0.49 8.38
C VAL A 83 -21.87 1.86 7.73
N ARG A 84 -20.89 2.70 8.06
CA ARG A 84 -20.77 4.06 7.50
C ARG A 84 -20.24 4.04 6.06
N ALA A 85 -19.45 3.04 5.71
CA ALA A 85 -18.83 2.89 4.40
C ALA A 85 -19.70 2.10 3.38
N ALA A 86 -20.73 1.40 3.85
CA ALA A 86 -21.59 0.54 3.04
C ALA A 86 -22.18 1.29 1.83
N GLY A 87 -21.97 0.73 0.64
CA GLY A 87 -22.39 1.32 -0.63
C GLY A 87 -21.58 2.53 -1.11
N TRP A 88 -20.64 3.05 -0.31
CA TRP A 88 -19.77 4.18 -0.66
C TRP A 88 -18.36 3.76 -1.02
N VAL A 89 -17.86 2.70 -0.39
CA VAL A 89 -16.52 2.15 -0.61
C VAL A 89 -16.61 0.66 -0.92
N GLU A 90 -15.61 0.15 -1.63
CA GLU A 90 -15.56 -1.23 -2.07
C GLU A 90 -14.82 -2.15 -1.09
N GLY A 91 -13.92 -1.57 -0.29
CA GLY A 91 -13.05 -2.30 0.62
C GLY A 91 -12.57 -1.46 1.80
N MET A 92 -12.25 -2.13 2.89
CA MET A 92 -11.58 -1.60 4.06
C MET A 92 -10.36 -2.46 4.37
N THR A 93 -9.23 -1.84 4.67
CA THR A 93 -7.96 -2.52 4.93
C THR A 93 -7.63 -2.44 6.43
N VAL A 94 -7.27 -3.57 7.03
CA VAL A 94 -6.68 -3.66 8.37
C VAL A 94 -5.34 -4.39 8.27
N HIS A 95 -4.42 -4.15 9.18
CA HIS A 95 -3.14 -4.83 9.18
C HIS A 95 -3.23 -6.23 9.82
N ASP A 96 -2.38 -7.15 9.37
CA ASP A 96 -2.01 -8.30 10.19
C ASP A 96 -1.19 -7.87 11.41
N HIS A 97 -1.12 -8.76 12.40
CA HIS A 97 -0.42 -8.48 13.65
C HIS A 97 0.37 -9.72 14.09
N ALA A 98 1.49 -9.52 14.81
CA ALA A 98 2.32 -10.62 15.31
C ALA A 98 1.53 -11.66 16.10
N GLN A 99 0.54 -11.21 16.87
CA GLN A 99 -0.33 -12.06 17.66
C GLN A 99 -1.19 -13.02 16.81
N PHE A 100 -1.38 -12.76 15.51
CA PHE A 100 -2.05 -13.70 14.62
C PHE A 100 -1.20 -14.96 14.44
N GLY A 101 0.13 -14.83 14.42
CA GLY A 101 1.07 -15.95 14.32
C GLY A 101 1.17 -16.72 15.62
N GLU A 102 1.07 -16.02 16.76
CA GLU A 102 1.04 -16.63 18.10
C GLU A 102 -0.26 -17.40 18.36
N ARG A 103 -1.38 -16.94 17.78
CA ARG A 103 -2.73 -17.47 18.04
C ARG A 103 -3.52 -17.66 16.72
N PRO A 104 -3.07 -18.54 15.81
CA PRO A 104 -3.65 -18.64 14.47
C PRO A 104 -5.11 -19.08 14.46
N ASP A 105 -5.52 -19.94 15.40
CA ASP A 105 -6.92 -20.38 15.50
C ASP A 105 -7.84 -19.25 15.99
N ALA A 106 -7.34 -18.41 16.91
CA ALA A 106 -8.07 -17.23 17.36
C ALA A 106 -8.17 -16.18 16.24
N ALA A 107 -7.13 -16.03 15.41
CA ALA A 107 -7.15 -15.16 14.24
C ALA A 107 -8.21 -15.63 13.23
N ILE A 108 -8.24 -16.92 12.89
CA ILE A 108 -9.27 -17.49 12.00
C ILE A 108 -10.68 -17.31 12.59
N ALA A 109 -10.86 -17.54 13.89
CA ALA A 109 -12.16 -17.32 14.54
C ALA A 109 -12.59 -15.85 14.48
N ALA A 110 -11.67 -14.90 14.67
CA ALA A 110 -11.92 -13.47 14.55
C ALA A 110 -12.30 -13.08 13.11
N LEU A 111 -11.62 -13.62 12.09
CA LEU A 111 -11.96 -13.38 10.69
C LEU A 111 -13.34 -13.94 10.34
N ARG A 112 -13.69 -15.13 10.83
CA ARG A 112 -15.04 -15.72 10.68
C ARG A 112 -16.12 -14.88 11.34
N GLU A 113 -15.83 -14.33 12.52
CA GLU A 113 -16.77 -13.44 13.22
C GLU A 113 -16.98 -12.15 12.41
N ALA A 114 -15.90 -11.53 11.92
CA ALA A 114 -15.98 -10.34 11.08
C ALA A 114 -16.75 -10.60 9.78
N ASP A 115 -16.46 -11.71 9.09
CA ASP A 115 -17.15 -12.14 7.87
C ASP A 115 -18.66 -12.27 8.07
N ARG A 116 -19.08 -12.98 9.12
CA ARG A 116 -20.49 -13.15 9.48
C ARG A 116 -21.16 -11.81 9.77
N ARG A 117 -20.51 -10.93 10.52
CA ARG A 117 -21.07 -9.60 10.86
C ARG A 117 -21.15 -8.70 9.62
N LEU A 118 -20.19 -8.77 8.71
CA LEU A 118 -20.23 -8.04 7.43
C LEU A 118 -21.36 -8.55 6.53
N ALA A 119 -21.69 -9.84 6.57
CA ALA A 119 -22.82 -10.40 5.81
C ALA A 119 -24.18 -9.82 6.24
N GLU A 120 -24.30 -9.33 7.48
CA GLU A 120 -25.50 -8.66 8.00
C GLU A 120 -25.63 -7.19 7.51
N VAL A 121 -24.55 -6.61 6.98
CA VAL A 121 -24.54 -5.23 6.46
C VAL A 121 -24.84 -5.23 4.96
N ARG A 122 -25.97 -4.62 4.57
CA ARG A 122 -26.33 -4.47 3.15
C ARG A 122 -25.27 -3.64 2.42
N ASN A 123 -24.77 -4.15 1.30
CA ASN A 123 -23.69 -3.51 0.53
C ASN A 123 -22.39 -3.28 1.33
N ALA A 124 -22.08 -4.18 2.27
CA ALA A 124 -20.83 -4.13 3.02
C ALA A 124 -19.60 -4.08 2.09
N PRO A 125 -18.59 -3.26 2.42
CA PRO A 125 -17.30 -3.34 1.77
C PRO A 125 -16.62 -4.68 2.08
N TRP A 126 -15.66 -5.08 1.25
CA TRP A 126 -14.74 -6.16 1.60
C TRP A 126 -13.86 -5.74 2.79
N LEU A 127 -13.50 -6.69 3.64
CA LEU A 127 -12.44 -6.51 4.63
C LEU A 127 -11.16 -7.17 4.10
N PHE A 128 -10.15 -6.38 3.80
CA PHE A 128 -8.84 -6.85 3.42
C PHE A 128 -7.91 -6.85 4.64
N VAL A 129 -7.24 -7.97 4.91
CA VAL A 129 -6.12 -8.00 5.88
C VAL A 129 -4.84 -7.85 5.09
N GLU A 130 -4.13 -6.76 5.35
CA GLU A 130 -2.86 -6.40 4.75
C GLU A 130 -1.69 -7.14 5.40
N TYR A 131 -0.73 -7.55 4.58
CA TYR A 131 0.56 -7.98 5.08
C TYR A 131 1.34 -6.78 5.64
N ALA A 132 1.41 -6.66 6.97
CA ALA A 132 2.07 -5.57 7.68
C ALA A 132 3.29 -6.04 8.48
N ALA A 133 3.87 -7.16 8.04
CA ALA A 133 4.95 -7.89 8.71
C ALA A 133 4.61 -8.41 10.13
N GLY A 134 3.32 -8.61 10.45
CA GLY A 134 2.91 -9.37 11.62
C GLY A 134 3.19 -10.87 11.48
N LEU A 135 3.00 -11.43 10.28
CA LEU A 135 3.20 -12.83 9.99
C LEU A 135 4.45 -13.07 9.13
N ALA A 136 5.03 -14.27 9.23
CA ALA A 136 5.88 -14.77 8.15
C ALA A 136 5.05 -14.90 6.86
N THR A 137 5.67 -14.70 5.70
CA THR A 137 4.99 -14.72 4.39
C THR A 137 4.19 -16.02 4.17
N ASP A 138 4.75 -17.17 4.56
CA ASP A 138 4.02 -18.46 4.50
C ASP A 138 2.86 -18.55 5.50
N GLY A 139 3.01 -17.96 6.68
CA GLY A 139 1.95 -17.88 7.69
C GLY A 139 0.78 -17.03 7.20
N PHE A 140 1.06 -15.92 6.53
CA PHE A 140 0.04 -15.07 5.93
C PHE A 140 -0.72 -15.79 4.81
N ALA A 141 -0.03 -16.48 3.90
CA ALA A 141 -0.68 -17.30 2.88
C ALA A 141 -1.54 -18.40 3.51
N SER A 142 -1.01 -19.10 4.51
CA SER A 142 -1.70 -20.20 5.21
C SER A 142 -2.97 -19.72 5.94
N LEU A 143 -2.96 -18.50 6.48
CA LEU A 143 -4.14 -17.88 7.10
C LEU A 143 -5.30 -17.81 6.10
N PHE A 144 -5.04 -17.36 4.87
CA PHE A 144 -6.07 -17.23 3.84
C PHE A 144 -6.44 -18.55 3.16
N GLU A 145 -5.51 -19.50 3.07
CA GLU A 145 -5.83 -20.87 2.66
C GLU A 145 -6.87 -21.50 3.63
N ARG A 146 -6.70 -21.27 4.95
CA ARG A 146 -7.64 -21.70 6.00
C ARG A 146 -8.94 -20.90 6.07
N ALA A 147 -8.95 -19.68 5.54
CA ALA A 147 -10.09 -18.75 5.49
C ALA A 147 -10.64 -18.60 4.06
N SER A 148 -10.44 -19.61 3.23
CA SER A 148 -10.86 -19.61 1.82
C SER A 148 -12.38 -19.63 1.66
N ASP A 149 -13.10 -20.12 2.68
CA ASP A 149 -14.57 -20.15 2.75
C ASP A 149 -15.22 -18.80 3.05
N LEU A 150 -14.47 -17.80 3.52
CA LEU A 150 -15.03 -16.49 3.88
C LEU A 150 -15.43 -15.68 2.63
N GLU A 151 -16.59 -15.05 2.64
CA GLU A 151 -17.16 -14.37 1.47
C GLU A 151 -16.95 -12.85 1.44
N ARG A 152 -16.54 -12.25 2.56
CA ARG A 152 -16.37 -10.80 2.75
C ARG A 152 -14.98 -10.41 3.23
N VAL A 153 -14.14 -11.39 3.56
CA VAL A 153 -12.78 -11.17 4.04
C VAL A 153 -11.77 -11.68 3.01
N SER A 154 -10.75 -10.90 2.67
CA SER A 154 -9.68 -11.34 1.76
C SER A 154 -8.33 -10.68 2.10
N ALA A 155 -7.32 -10.90 1.28
CA ALA A 155 -5.97 -10.40 1.50
C ALA A 155 -5.74 -9.04 0.81
N CYS A 156 -5.05 -8.14 1.52
CA CYS A 156 -4.28 -7.07 0.90
C CYS A 156 -2.79 -7.46 0.91
N ILE A 157 -2.11 -7.29 -0.22
CA ILE A 157 -0.67 -7.52 -0.33
C ILE A 157 0.01 -6.16 -0.45
N ASP A 158 0.63 -5.71 0.63
CA ASP A 158 1.66 -4.68 0.55
C ASP A 158 2.97 -5.34 0.08
N VAL A 159 3.38 -4.98 -1.13
CA VAL A 159 4.50 -5.62 -1.81
C VAL A 159 5.84 -5.28 -1.16
N SER A 160 5.97 -4.09 -0.58
CA SER A 160 7.23 -3.65 0.03
C SER A 160 7.33 -4.05 1.49
N HIS A 161 6.24 -4.15 2.25
CA HIS A 161 6.25 -4.80 3.57
C HIS A 161 6.76 -6.24 3.44
N VAL A 162 6.25 -7.00 2.46
CA VAL A 162 6.76 -8.35 2.14
C VAL A 162 8.24 -8.27 1.74
N GLY A 163 8.60 -7.39 0.81
CA GLY A 163 9.97 -7.25 0.33
C GLY A 163 10.99 -6.93 1.43
N ILE A 164 10.71 -5.95 2.29
CA ILE A 164 11.57 -5.55 3.41
C ILE A 164 11.69 -6.69 4.41
N GLN A 165 10.60 -7.39 4.73
CA GLN A 165 10.65 -8.51 5.67
C GLN A 165 11.46 -9.69 5.11
N VAL A 166 11.35 -9.96 3.80
CA VAL A 166 12.19 -10.94 3.11
C VAL A 166 13.66 -10.53 3.15
N CYS A 167 13.97 -9.26 2.87
CA CYS A 167 15.33 -8.74 2.95
C CYS A 167 15.91 -8.90 4.37
N ARG A 168 15.14 -8.54 5.40
CA ARG A 168 15.54 -8.72 6.81
C ARG A 168 15.85 -10.18 7.10
N THR A 169 14.93 -11.08 6.76
CA THR A 169 15.10 -12.52 6.99
C THR A 169 16.32 -13.07 6.25
N ALA A 170 16.48 -12.71 4.98
CA ALA A 170 17.58 -13.16 4.14
C ALA A 170 18.94 -12.68 4.65
N TYR A 171 19.02 -11.41 5.04
CA TYR A 171 20.26 -10.83 5.56
C TYR A 171 20.61 -11.39 6.94
N GLU A 172 19.63 -11.55 7.84
CA GLU A 172 19.80 -12.17 9.16
C GLU A 172 20.33 -13.61 9.07
N ARG A 173 19.86 -14.40 8.08
CA ARG A 173 20.42 -15.75 7.82
C ARG A 173 21.90 -15.71 7.43
N ALA A 174 22.31 -14.68 6.69
CA ALA A 174 23.70 -14.52 6.26
C ALA A 174 24.58 -13.92 7.37
N LEU A 175 24.00 -13.08 8.22
CA LEU A 175 24.67 -12.40 9.32
C LEU A 175 23.73 -12.26 10.52
N PRO A 176 23.71 -13.24 11.44
CA PRO A 176 22.80 -13.24 12.59
C PRO A 176 22.99 -12.02 13.52
N GLY A 177 21.88 -11.52 14.03
CA GLY A 177 21.78 -10.38 14.95
C GLY A 177 21.81 -9.01 14.28
N VAL A 178 21.67 -8.93 12.95
CA VAL A 178 21.82 -7.67 12.20
C VAL A 178 20.60 -7.38 11.33
N ASP A 179 19.81 -6.39 11.76
CA ASP A 179 18.75 -5.83 10.91
C ASP A 179 19.37 -5.05 9.75
N VAL A 180 19.13 -5.53 8.53
CA VAL A 180 19.57 -4.87 7.29
C VAL A 180 19.09 -3.42 7.18
N CYS A 181 17.93 -3.07 7.75
CA CYS A 181 17.39 -1.71 7.75
C CYS A 181 18.15 -0.76 8.70
N SER A 182 18.92 -1.30 9.65
CA SER A 182 19.78 -0.50 10.54
C SER A 182 21.07 -0.05 9.85
N LEU A 183 21.41 -0.62 8.69
CA LEU A 183 22.68 -0.37 7.99
C LEU A 183 22.70 0.91 7.15
N LYS A 184 21.58 1.65 7.08
CA LYS A 184 21.39 2.88 6.27
C LYS A 184 22.56 3.87 6.38
N THR A 185 23.14 4.00 7.57
CA THR A 185 24.23 4.95 7.87
C THR A 185 25.49 4.25 8.36
N SER A 186 25.64 2.94 8.11
CA SER A 186 26.79 2.17 8.58
C SER A 186 28.08 2.59 7.85
N PRO A 187 29.21 2.78 8.55
CA PRO A 187 30.49 3.05 7.90
C PRO A 187 30.96 1.86 7.05
N ASP A 188 30.60 0.63 7.43
CA ASP A 188 30.93 -0.61 6.72
C ASP A 188 29.98 -0.89 5.53
N LEU A 189 29.16 0.10 5.14
CA LEU A 189 28.19 -0.09 4.08
C LEU A 189 28.84 -0.51 2.74
N PRO A 190 30.01 0.01 2.32
CA PRO A 190 30.69 -0.46 1.10
C PRO A 190 30.95 -1.97 1.09
N GLU A 191 31.44 -2.51 2.21
CA GLU A 191 31.75 -3.94 2.34
C GLU A 191 30.49 -4.80 2.44
N ARG A 192 29.43 -4.27 3.06
CA ARG A 192 28.17 -4.99 3.29
C ARG A 192 27.22 -4.96 2.10
N LEU A 193 27.36 -3.99 1.19
CA LEU A 193 26.38 -3.74 0.13
C LEU A 193 26.14 -4.96 -0.77
N GLY A 194 27.17 -5.75 -1.08
CA GLY A 194 27.00 -6.98 -1.85
C GLY A 194 26.09 -8.01 -1.16
N GLY A 195 26.15 -8.12 0.17
CA GLY A 195 25.23 -8.96 0.95
C GLY A 195 23.81 -8.39 0.98
N ILE A 196 23.68 -7.08 1.10
CA ILE A 196 22.38 -6.38 1.09
C ILE A 196 21.68 -6.59 -0.25
N GLN A 197 22.39 -6.41 -1.37
CA GLN A 197 21.82 -6.61 -2.71
C GLN A 197 21.41 -8.06 -2.97
N ARG A 198 22.13 -9.05 -2.40
CA ARG A 198 21.69 -10.46 -2.45
C ARG A 198 20.39 -10.69 -1.69
N ALA A 199 20.23 -10.09 -0.51
CA ALA A 199 18.98 -10.17 0.25
C ALA A 199 17.83 -9.47 -0.49
N VAL A 200 18.09 -8.32 -1.11
CA VAL A 200 17.13 -7.59 -1.95
C VAL A 200 16.67 -8.42 -3.14
N ALA A 201 17.56 -9.18 -3.76
CA ALA A 201 17.20 -10.05 -4.89
C ALA A 201 16.19 -11.15 -4.54
N GLU A 202 16.00 -11.48 -3.26
CA GLU A 202 14.98 -12.45 -2.81
C GLU A 202 13.56 -11.86 -2.73
N ALA A 203 13.43 -10.53 -2.62
CA ALA A 203 12.14 -9.85 -2.41
C ALA A 203 11.14 -10.12 -3.55
N ARG A 204 11.59 -9.94 -4.80
CA ARG A 204 10.75 -10.07 -5.98
C ARG A 204 10.17 -11.48 -6.16
N PRO A 205 10.96 -12.58 -6.14
CA PRO A 205 10.42 -13.93 -6.18
C PRO A 205 9.44 -14.25 -5.05
N ALA A 206 9.70 -13.73 -3.84
CA ALA A 206 8.83 -13.97 -2.69
C ALA A 206 7.45 -13.31 -2.85
N VAL A 207 7.40 -12.05 -3.30
CA VAL A 207 6.13 -11.36 -3.59
C VAL A 207 5.37 -12.08 -4.70
N VAL A 208 6.03 -12.40 -5.82
CA VAL A 208 5.39 -13.12 -6.94
C VAL A 208 4.83 -14.47 -6.47
N GLY A 209 5.58 -15.23 -5.66
CA GLY A 209 5.12 -16.49 -5.09
C GLY A 209 3.90 -16.33 -4.17
N LEU A 210 3.87 -15.28 -3.34
CA LEU A 210 2.73 -14.97 -2.49
C LEU A 210 1.49 -14.63 -3.33
N VAL A 211 1.64 -13.78 -4.34
CA VAL A 211 0.54 -13.43 -5.27
C VAL A 211 -0.03 -14.68 -5.92
N GLN A 212 0.82 -15.57 -6.43
CA GLN A 212 0.38 -16.82 -7.06
C GLN A 212 -0.40 -17.71 -6.09
N ARG A 213 0.05 -17.84 -4.84
CA ARG A 213 -0.65 -18.66 -3.84
C ARG A 213 -2.03 -18.08 -3.51
N LEU A 214 -2.10 -16.78 -3.24
CA LEU A 214 -3.35 -16.12 -2.86
C LEU A 214 -4.33 -16.03 -4.04
N ALA A 215 -3.85 -15.82 -5.27
CA ALA A 215 -4.69 -15.78 -6.46
C ALA A 215 -5.42 -17.11 -6.72
N ARG A 216 -4.80 -18.25 -6.40
CA ARG A 216 -5.43 -19.60 -6.54
C ARG A 216 -6.66 -19.78 -5.67
N LEU A 217 -6.83 -18.96 -4.62
CA LEU A 217 -8.03 -19.00 -3.78
C LEU A 217 -9.26 -18.41 -4.50
N GLY A 218 -9.05 -17.72 -5.63
CA GLY A 218 -10.13 -17.13 -6.42
C GLY A 218 -10.80 -15.92 -5.77
N LYS A 219 -10.33 -15.46 -4.60
CA LYS A 219 -10.90 -14.33 -3.86
C LYS A 219 -10.36 -13.00 -4.40
N PRO A 220 -11.09 -11.88 -4.25
CA PRO A 220 -10.57 -10.57 -4.62
C PRO A 220 -9.27 -10.27 -3.88
N LEU A 221 -8.30 -9.66 -4.56
CA LEU A 221 -7.04 -9.22 -3.95
C LEU A 221 -6.91 -7.72 -4.05
N HIS A 222 -6.56 -7.12 -2.92
CA HIS A 222 -6.13 -5.73 -2.87
C HIS A 222 -4.59 -5.67 -2.80
N PHE A 223 -4.01 -4.63 -3.34
CA PHE A 223 -2.57 -4.43 -3.38
C PHE A 223 -2.25 -3.01 -2.98
N HIS A 224 -1.33 -2.86 -2.03
CA HIS A 224 -0.63 -1.62 -1.82
C HIS A 224 0.69 -1.69 -2.57
N LEU A 225 0.83 -0.78 -3.53
CA LEU A 225 1.91 -0.73 -4.49
C LEU A 225 2.77 0.48 -4.24
N HIS A 226 3.99 0.20 -3.81
CA HIS A 226 5.10 1.11 -3.73
C HIS A 226 6.37 0.28 -3.71
N ASP A 227 7.49 0.94 -3.99
CA ASP A 227 8.80 0.33 -3.87
C ASP A 227 9.39 0.60 -2.48
N GLY A 228 10.55 0.02 -2.25
CA GLY A 228 11.32 0.22 -1.04
C GLY A 228 12.73 -0.29 -1.22
N HIS A 229 13.55 -0.09 -0.20
CA HIS A 229 14.87 -0.70 -0.11
C HIS A 229 15.36 -0.56 1.33
N PRO A 230 16.03 -1.58 1.93
CA PRO A 230 16.51 -1.50 3.30
C PRO A 230 17.38 -0.27 3.63
N LEU A 231 18.09 0.26 2.63
CA LEU A 231 18.94 1.45 2.75
C LEU A 231 18.21 2.79 2.54
N SER A 232 16.92 2.79 2.24
CA SER A 232 16.19 4.03 1.99
C SER A 232 16.01 4.85 3.27
N THR A 233 16.27 6.15 3.16
CA THR A 233 15.98 7.17 4.18
C THR A 233 15.00 8.23 3.65
N LEU A 234 14.35 7.94 2.51
CA LEU A 234 13.62 8.95 1.72
C LEU A 234 12.18 9.16 2.21
N SER A 235 11.64 8.22 2.99
CA SER A 235 10.34 8.38 3.63
C SER A 235 10.41 9.38 4.78
N CYS A 236 9.50 10.36 4.80
CA CYS A 236 9.38 11.32 5.89
C CYS A 236 8.96 10.69 7.24
N TYR A 237 8.52 9.43 7.23
CA TYR A 237 8.19 8.66 8.44
C TYR A 237 9.31 7.72 8.90
N GLY A 238 10.49 7.78 8.27
CA GLY A 238 11.66 6.98 8.66
C GLY A 238 11.62 5.50 8.25
N VAL A 239 10.57 5.07 7.55
CA VAL A 239 10.44 3.71 7.01
C VAL A 239 11.31 3.50 5.76
N SER A 240 11.58 2.23 5.42
CA SER A 240 12.45 1.83 4.31
C SER A 240 11.71 1.63 2.97
N ASP A 241 10.40 1.81 2.97
CA ASP A 241 9.48 1.57 1.86
C ASP A 241 8.70 2.85 1.51
N HIS A 242 7.54 2.69 0.85
CA HIS A 242 6.67 3.76 0.34
C HIS A 242 7.35 4.70 -0.66
N LEU A 243 8.26 4.15 -1.47
CA LEU A 243 8.95 4.87 -2.54
C LEU A 243 8.19 4.75 -3.86
N SER A 244 8.41 5.69 -4.77
CA SER A 244 8.05 5.47 -6.16
C SER A 244 8.89 4.35 -6.77
N PHE A 245 8.32 3.57 -7.69
CA PHE A 245 9.05 2.60 -8.52
C PHE A 245 10.10 3.24 -9.44
N LEU A 246 10.11 4.57 -9.58
CA LEU A 246 11.10 5.33 -10.34
C LEU A 246 12.20 5.92 -9.45
N GLN A 247 12.07 5.80 -8.13
CA GLN A 247 12.97 6.45 -7.20
C GLN A 247 14.26 5.66 -7.04
N GLU A 248 15.39 6.36 -7.09
CA GLU A 248 16.71 5.79 -6.85
C GLU A 248 17.28 6.32 -5.52
N ILE A 249 18.10 5.49 -4.89
CA ILE A 249 18.75 5.78 -3.61
C ILE A 249 20.20 6.17 -3.87
N ARG A 250 20.57 7.36 -3.40
CA ARG A 250 21.94 7.87 -3.53
C ARG A 250 22.88 7.20 -2.53
N LEU A 251 23.99 6.70 -3.05
CA LEU A 251 25.10 6.20 -2.25
C LEU A 251 26.21 7.26 -2.12
N PRO A 252 26.91 7.31 -0.97
CA PRO A 252 28.08 8.18 -0.81
C PRO A 252 29.35 7.62 -1.47
N PHE A 253 29.28 6.41 -2.04
CA PHE A 253 30.38 5.72 -2.72
C PHE A 253 29.88 5.03 -3.99
N ALA A 254 30.80 4.70 -4.89
CA ALA A 254 30.47 3.96 -6.11
C ALA A 254 30.30 2.47 -5.82
N TYR A 255 29.18 1.89 -6.25
CA TYR A 255 28.94 0.46 -6.30
C TYR A 255 28.68 0.04 -7.75
N GLN A 256 29.46 -0.90 -8.27
CA GLN A 256 29.40 -1.32 -9.67
C GLN A 256 29.46 -0.13 -10.66
N GLY A 257 30.26 0.89 -10.34
CA GLY A 257 30.43 2.09 -11.16
C GLY A 257 29.30 3.13 -11.05
N ARG A 258 28.30 2.92 -10.19
CA ARG A 258 27.17 3.84 -9.99
C ARG A 258 27.09 4.36 -8.54
N TYR A 259 26.58 5.57 -8.37
CA TYR A 259 26.26 6.18 -7.07
C TYR A 259 24.76 6.13 -6.74
N LEU A 260 24.01 5.33 -7.50
CA LEU A 260 22.56 5.22 -7.42
C LEU A 260 22.19 3.74 -7.37
N LEU A 261 21.34 3.37 -6.43
CA LEU A 261 20.69 2.06 -6.34
C LEU A 261 19.22 2.19 -6.72
N GLY A 262 18.69 1.20 -7.43
CA GLY A 262 17.24 1.07 -7.58
C GLY A 262 16.57 0.62 -6.29
N GLY A 263 15.24 0.66 -6.28
CA GLY A 263 14.43 -0.04 -5.28
C GLY A 263 14.50 -1.57 -5.42
N MET A 264 13.78 -2.27 -4.56
CA MET A 264 13.66 -3.73 -4.58
C MET A 264 13.00 -4.23 -5.86
N PHE A 265 12.09 -3.45 -6.44
CA PHE A 265 11.26 -3.90 -7.57
C PHE A 265 11.52 -3.09 -8.85
N GLY A 266 11.55 -1.77 -8.75
CA GLY A 266 11.52 -0.86 -9.90
C GLY A 266 10.34 -1.10 -10.85
N PRO A 267 10.36 -0.52 -12.06
CA PRO A 267 9.27 -0.69 -13.02
C PRO A 267 9.11 -2.14 -13.48
N ALA A 268 10.21 -2.88 -13.61
CA ALA A 268 10.19 -4.27 -14.06
C ALA A 268 9.57 -5.21 -13.01
N GLY A 269 9.82 -4.97 -11.72
CA GLY A 269 9.20 -5.73 -10.64
C GLY A 269 7.72 -5.40 -10.50
N LEU A 270 7.33 -4.12 -10.59
CA LEU A 270 5.92 -3.71 -10.66
C LEU A 270 5.19 -4.44 -11.78
N HIS A 271 5.76 -4.46 -12.99
CA HIS A 271 5.17 -5.14 -14.13
C HIS A 271 4.93 -6.63 -13.87
N GLU A 272 5.92 -7.36 -13.35
CA GLU A 272 5.75 -8.79 -13.07
C GLU A 272 4.72 -9.06 -11.97
N ILE A 273 4.70 -8.26 -10.89
CA ILE A 273 3.72 -8.42 -9.81
C ILE A 273 2.30 -8.25 -10.36
N VAL A 274 2.06 -7.18 -11.13
CA VAL A 274 0.75 -6.90 -11.75
C VAL A 274 0.35 -8.00 -12.73
N GLN A 275 1.25 -8.43 -13.62
CA GLN A 275 0.98 -9.50 -14.57
C GLN A 275 0.71 -10.83 -13.88
N THR A 276 1.40 -11.12 -12.77
CA THR A 276 1.16 -12.32 -11.96
C THR A 276 -0.24 -12.28 -11.35
N ALA A 277 -0.67 -11.14 -10.82
CA ALA A 277 -2.02 -10.98 -10.27
C ALA A 277 -3.10 -11.16 -11.35
N LEU A 278 -2.95 -10.47 -12.49
CA LEU A 278 -3.91 -10.50 -13.60
C LEU A 278 -3.90 -11.84 -14.37
N GLY A 279 -2.81 -12.60 -14.29
CA GLY A 279 -2.74 -13.97 -14.81
C GLY A 279 -3.43 -15.00 -13.92
N GLY A 280 -3.59 -14.71 -12.62
CA GLY A 280 -4.22 -15.60 -11.65
C GLY A 280 -5.69 -15.27 -11.33
N LEU A 281 -6.11 -14.01 -11.52
CA LEU A 281 -7.46 -13.53 -11.20
C LEU A 281 -8.01 -12.66 -12.34
N PRO A 282 -9.34 -12.64 -12.53
CA PRO A 282 -9.95 -11.75 -13.50
C PRO A 282 -9.77 -10.28 -13.04
N PRO A 283 -9.58 -9.32 -13.97
CA PRO A 283 -9.23 -7.94 -13.63
C PRO A 283 -10.15 -7.27 -12.61
N GLU A 284 -11.46 -7.50 -12.68
CA GLU A 284 -12.45 -6.90 -11.77
C GLU A 284 -12.33 -7.35 -10.30
N ARG A 285 -11.60 -8.44 -10.05
CA ARG A 285 -11.29 -8.96 -8.70
C ARG A 285 -9.96 -8.41 -8.15
N VAL A 286 -9.30 -7.52 -8.87
CA VAL A 286 -8.01 -6.95 -8.46
C VAL A 286 -8.13 -5.43 -8.31
N SER A 287 -7.63 -4.92 -7.18
CA SER A 287 -7.46 -3.50 -6.94
C SER A 287 -6.00 -3.19 -6.60
N PHE A 288 -5.43 -2.22 -7.31
CA PHE A 288 -4.06 -1.74 -7.13
C PHE A 288 -4.09 -0.31 -6.61
N MET A 289 -3.57 -0.09 -5.41
CA MET A 289 -3.48 1.21 -4.75
C MET A 289 -2.03 1.68 -4.70
N LEU A 290 -1.76 2.88 -5.17
CA LEU A 290 -0.42 3.49 -5.11
C LEU A 290 -0.22 4.23 -3.79
N GLU A 291 0.65 3.69 -2.93
CA GLU A 291 0.92 4.19 -1.57
C GLU A 291 2.33 4.78 -1.45
N VAL A 292 2.60 5.80 -2.26
CA VAL A 292 3.91 6.47 -2.25
C VAL A 292 3.86 7.64 -1.26
N HIS A 293 4.76 7.68 -0.28
CA HIS A 293 4.82 8.78 0.67
C HIS A 293 5.20 10.11 0.00
N PRO A 294 4.72 11.25 0.52
CA PRO A 294 5.14 12.57 0.06
C PRO A 294 6.66 12.71 0.01
N GLN A 295 7.16 13.23 -1.11
CA GLN A 295 8.57 13.49 -1.34
C GLN A 295 8.85 15.00 -1.30
N GLU A 296 10.09 15.38 -0.99
CA GLU A 296 10.48 16.79 -1.03
C GLU A 296 10.44 17.32 -2.47
N GLY A 297 9.66 18.37 -2.70
CA GLY A 297 9.57 19.04 -3.99
C GLY A 297 8.38 20.00 -4.06
N ARG A 298 8.30 20.74 -5.16
CA ARG A 298 7.21 21.69 -5.45
C ARG A 298 6.95 21.71 -6.95
N THR A 299 5.67 21.64 -7.32
CA THR A 299 5.20 21.90 -8.68
C THR A 299 4.18 23.02 -8.63
N PRO A 300 4.31 24.10 -9.44
CA PRO A 300 3.31 25.15 -9.53
C PRO A 300 1.91 24.59 -9.82
N LEU A 301 0.88 25.19 -9.21
CA LEU A 301 -0.51 24.70 -9.28
C LEU A 301 -1.14 24.78 -10.68
N GLY A 302 -0.62 25.65 -11.56
CA GLY A 302 -1.13 25.82 -12.91
C GLY A 302 -2.63 26.09 -12.95
N VAL A 303 -3.36 25.27 -13.71
CA VAL A 303 -4.82 25.38 -13.88
C VAL A 303 -5.61 25.14 -12.58
N HIS A 304 -5.00 24.49 -11.58
CA HIS A 304 -5.65 24.21 -10.29
C HIS A 304 -5.50 25.34 -9.27
N ALA A 305 -4.78 26.43 -9.60
CA ALA A 305 -4.56 27.54 -8.68
C ALA A 305 -5.87 28.16 -8.16
N ALA A 306 -6.94 28.16 -8.97
CA ALA A 306 -8.24 28.70 -8.59
C ALA A 306 -8.86 28.01 -7.36
N LEU A 307 -8.56 26.71 -7.14
CA LEU A 307 -9.04 25.96 -5.97
C LEU A 307 -8.52 26.54 -4.64
N LEU A 308 -7.40 27.26 -4.70
CA LEU A 308 -6.65 27.76 -3.55
C LEU A 308 -6.49 29.28 -3.59
N SER A 309 -7.39 29.95 -4.30
CA SER A 309 -7.39 31.42 -4.45
C SER A 309 -7.55 32.17 -3.13
N HIS A 310 -8.01 31.50 -2.06
CA HIS A 310 -8.10 32.04 -0.71
C HIS A 310 -6.77 31.98 0.08
N TRP A 311 -5.74 31.30 -0.42
CA TRP A 311 -4.45 31.20 0.25
C TRP A 311 -3.49 32.30 -0.22
N ASN A 312 -2.80 32.93 0.73
CA ASN A 312 -1.72 33.88 0.43
C ASN A 312 -0.37 33.18 0.18
N ASP A 313 -0.11 32.06 0.86
CA ASP A 313 1.06 31.20 0.65
C ASP A 313 0.59 29.83 0.14
N VAL A 314 0.96 29.51 -1.10
CA VAL A 314 0.59 28.25 -1.77
C VAL A 314 1.67 27.18 -1.67
N THR A 315 2.70 27.38 -0.84
CA THR A 315 3.84 26.45 -0.73
C THR A 315 3.43 25.02 -0.43
N ASN A 316 2.53 24.80 0.52
CA ASN A 316 2.06 23.47 0.88
C ASN A 316 1.19 22.84 -0.23
N ALA A 317 0.47 23.67 -0.97
CA ALA A 317 -0.29 23.20 -2.11
C ALA A 317 0.60 22.77 -3.27
N GLU A 318 1.69 23.48 -3.53
CA GLU A 318 2.67 23.08 -4.54
C GLU A 318 3.45 21.82 -4.14
N ARG A 319 3.68 21.61 -2.83
CA ARG A 319 4.21 20.34 -2.30
C ARG A 319 3.24 19.18 -2.53
N MET A 320 1.96 19.39 -2.22
CA MET A 320 0.90 18.42 -2.52
C MET A 320 0.83 18.13 -4.01
N ASN A 321 0.88 19.17 -4.85
CA ASN A 321 0.82 19.05 -6.30
C ASN A 321 2.01 18.25 -6.87
N TYR A 322 3.22 18.49 -6.35
CA TYR A 322 4.40 17.70 -6.67
C TYR A 322 4.26 16.22 -6.30
N TRP A 323 3.77 15.94 -5.10
CA TRP A 323 3.52 14.56 -4.68
C TRP A 323 2.46 13.88 -5.55
N LEU A 324 1.39 14.60 -5.92
CA LEU A 324 0.38 14.10 -6.87
C LEU A 324 0.99 13.81 -8.25
N ASP A 325 1.91 14.65 -8.76
CA ASP A 325 2.64 14.35 -10.00
C ASP A 325 3.39 13.02 -9.90
N MET A 326 4.06 12.76 -8.77
CA MET A 326 4.74 11.48 -8.53
C MET A 326 3.76 10.31 -8.54
N LEU A 327 2.61 10.41 -7.87
CA LEU A 327 1.58 9.37 -7.92
C LEU A 327 1.09 9.14 -9.37
N LEU A 328 0.88 10.20 -10.16
CA LEU A 328 0.45 10.07 -11.56
C LEU A 328 1.50 9.43 -12.48
N LEU A 329 2.80 9.66 -12.21
CA LEU A 329 3.88 8.96 -12.91
C LEU A 329 3.85 7.46 -12.63
N ASN A 330 3.67 7.05 -11.37
CA ASN A 330 3.53 5.63 -11.02
C ASN A 330 2.22 5.05 -11.56
N ALA A 331 1.14 5.83 -11.63
CA ALA A 331 -0.12 5.40 -12.25
C ALA A 331 0.04 5.13 -13.74
N SER A 332 0.89 5.89 -14.44
CA SER A 332 1.21 5.63 -15.85
C SER A 332 1.94 4.28 -16.01
N LEU A 333 2.93 3.99 -15.16
CA LEU A 333 3.60 2.68 -15.13
C LEU A 333 2.62 1.54 -14.81
N LEU A 334 1.72 1.75 -13.85
CA LEU A 334 0.73 0.76 -13.45
C LEU A 334 -0.28 0.49 -14.59
N ARG A 335 -0.71 1.52 -15.32
CA ARG A 335 -1.57 1.34 -16.50
C ARG A 335 -0.88 0.54 -17.60
N GLU A 336 0.38 0.84 -17.88
CA GLU A 336 1.21 0.07 -18.82
C GLU A 336 1.32 -1.38 -18.37
N ALA A 337 1.62 -1.61 -17.08
CA ALA A 337 1.67 -2.94 -16.49
C ALA A 337 0.33 -3.69 -16.56
N CYS A 338 -0.81 -2.98 -16.53
CA CYS A 338 -2.13 -3.56 -16.72
C CYS A 338 -2.51 -3.77 -18.20
N GLY A 339 -1.69 -3.33 -19.17
CA GLY A 339 -2.03 -3.32 -20.59
C GLY A 339 -3.15 -2.34 -20.96
N LEU A 340 -3.40 -1.33 -20.13
CA LEU A 340 -4.39 -0.29 -20.37
C LEU A 340 -3.77 0.81 -21.24
N ARG A 341 -4.44 1.16 -22.35
CA ARG A 341 -3.99 2.27 -23.21
C ARG A 341 -4.07 3.59 -22.44
N THR A 342 -3.03 4.41 -22.56
CA THR A 342 -2.93 5.74 -21.96
C THR A 342 -3.90 6.74 -22.56
#